data_AF-A0A7W2TD28-F1
#
_entry.id   AF-A0A7W2TD28-F1
#
_cell.length_a   1.000
_cell.length_b   1.000
_cell.length_c   1.000
_cell.angle_alpha   90.00
_cell.angle_beta   90.00
_cell.angle_gamma   90.00
#
_symmetry.space_group_name_H-M   'P 1'
#
loop_
_entity.id
_entity.type
_entity.pdbx_description
1 polymer ?
#
loop_
_entity_poly.entity_id
_entity_poly.type
_entity_poly.pdbx_seq_one_letter_code
_entity_poly.pdbx_strand_id
1 'polypeptide(L)'
;MLKTISTLIAEIRKNIQTTSAHDAYLSEQKEKSLFIDVREAQEVATSPVINSVNIPRGVLEMNIGNCTTDKNQRISSLCNWRPGESCC
;
A
#
# COMPACT_ATOMS: atom_id res chain seq x y z
N MET A 1 11.36 17.67 20.67
CA MET A 1 12.44 17.69 19.65
C MET A 1 11.84 17.30 18.31
N LEU A 2 12.16 18.03 17.23
CA LEU A 2 11.79 17.64 15.87
C LEU A 2 12.55 16.35 15.52
N LYS A 3 11.83 15.33 15.07
CA LYS A 3 12.43 14.09 14.55
C LYS A 3 12.85 14.30 13.09
N THR A 4 13.95 13.66 12.70
CA THR A 4 14.33 13.62 11.28
C THR A 4 13.44 12.65 10.52
N ILE A 5 13.32 12.82 9.20
CA ILE A 5 12.59 11.90 8.32
C ILE A 5 13.13 10.47 8.49
N SER A 6 14.44 10.29 8.52
CA SER A 6 15.09 8.98 8.68
C SER A 6 14.72 8.31 10.00
N THR A 7 14.66 9.06 11.09
CA THR A 7 14.22 8.55 12.39
C THR A 7 12.76 8.13 12.34
N LEU A 8 11.90 8.93 11.72
CA LEU A 8 10.47 8.64 11.60
C LEU A 8 10.23 7.35 10.79
N ILE A 9 10.91 7.18 9.65
CA ILE A 9 10.84 5.97 8.84
C ILE A 9 11.29 4.74 9.64
N ALA A 10 12.39 4.84 10.40
CA ALA A 10 12.89 3.75 11.21
C ALA A 10 11.92 3.33 12.32
N GLU A 11 11.16 4.26 12.89
CA GLU A 11 10.12 3.96 13.87
C GLU A 11 8.88 3.32 13.24
N ILE A 12 8.43 3.83 12.08
CA ILE A 12 7.28 3.29 11.36
C ILE A 12 7.55 1.85 10.93
N ARG A 13 8.74 1.56 10.37
CA ARG A 13 9.16 0.22 9.93
C ARG A 13 9.12 -0.86 11.01
N LYS A 14 9.15 -0.48 12.29
CA LYS A 14 8.99 -1.44 13.41
C LYS A 14 7.54 -1.89 13.61
N ASN A 15 6.59 -1.12 13.11
CA ASN A 15 5.15 -1.30 13.32
C ASN A 15 4.40 -1.69 12.05
N ILE A 16 5.06 -1.67 10.88
CA ILE A 16 4.48 -2.09 9.61
C ILE A 16 5.18 -3.35 9.09
N GLN A 17 4.40 -4.23 8.46
CA GLN A 17 4.95 -5.36 7.72
C GLN A 17 5.12 -4.94 6.26
N THR A 18 6.35 -4.99 5.77
CA THR A 18 6.69 -4.70 4.38
C THR A 18 6.89 -6.02 3.63
N THR A 19 6.44 -6.09 2.38
CA THR A 19 6.61 -7.29 1.54
C THR A 19 6.84 -6.88 0.08
N SER A 20 7.26 -7.80 -0.78
CA SER A 20 7.42 -7.48 -2.19
C SER A 20 6.04 -7.29 -2.86
N ALA A 21 5.99 -6.47 -3.92
CA ALA A 21 4.74 -6.32 -4.68
C ALA A 21 4.26 -7.67 -5.25
N HIS A 22 5.19 -8.55 -5.59
CA HIS A 22 4.89 -9.91 -6.05
C HIS A 22 4.26 -10.77 -4.96
N ASP A 23 4.84 -10.79 -3.75
CA ASP A 23 4.33 -11.57 -2.63
C ASP A 23 2.99 -11.05 -2.14
N ALA A 24 2.78 -9.73 -2.16
CA ALA A 24 1.49 -9.12 -1.85
C ALA A 24 0.41 -9.57 -2.84
N TYR A 25 0.70 -9.54 -4.14
CA TYR A 25 -0.20 -10.02 -5.18
C TYR A 25 -0.53 -11.52 -5.04
N LEU A 26 0.46 -12.36 -4.71
CA LEU A 26 0.22 -13.79 -4.46
C LEU A 26 -0.61 -14.03 -3.19
N SER A 27 -0.43 -13.20 -2.16
CA SER A 27 -1.16 -13.30 -0.89
C SER A 27 -2.63 -12.91 -1.07
N GLU A 28 -2.91 -11.86 -1.84
CA GLU A 28 -4.26 -11.44 -2.25
C GLU A 28 -5.06 -12.54 -2.96
N GLN A 29 -4.40 -13.40 -3.74
CA GLN A 29 -5.11 -14.49 -4.41
C GLN A 29 -5.54 -15.61 -3.44
N LYS A 30 -4.94 -15.68 -2.25
CA LYS A 30 -5.23 -16.71 -1.24
C LYS A 30 -6.14 -16.19 -0.14
N GLU A 31 -5.89 -14.98 0.31
CA GLU A 31 -6.61 -14.28 1.37
C GLU A 31 -7.43 -13.17 0.71
N LYS A 32 -8.71 -13.03 1.04
CA LYS A 32 -9.56 -11.91 0.56
C LYS A 32 -9.14 -10.57 1.19
N SER A 33 -7.87 -10.21 1.05
CA SER A 33 -7.35 -8.93 1.48
C SER A 33 -7.79 -7.83 0.50
N LEU A 34 -7.59 -6.58 0.91
CA LEU A 34 -7.82 -5.42 0.07
C LEU A 34 -6.47 -4.87 -0.41
N PHE A 35 -6.27 -4.89 -1.72
CA PHE A 35 -5.06 -4.33 -2.32
C PHE A 35 -5.29 -2.87 -2.77
N ILE A 36 -4.55 -1.94 -2.19
CA ILE A 36 -4.70 -0.50 -2.42
C ILE A 36 -3.45 0.05 -3.08
N ASP A 37 -3.62 0.69 -4.23
CA ASP A 37 -2.54 1.41 -4.89
C ASP A 37 -2.59 2.88 -4.48
N VAL A 38 -1.62 3.32 -3.68
CA VAL A 38 -1.59 4.69 -3.13
C VAL A 38 -0.80 5.68 -3.99
N ARG A 39 -0.38 5.25 -5.18
CA ARG A 39 0.30 6.09 -6.17
C ARG A 39 -0.65 7.09 -6.82
N GLU A 40 -0.08 8.09 -7.47
CA GLU A 40 -0.87 9.04 -8.23
C GLU A 40 -1.54 8.34 -9.43
N ALA A 41 -2.73 8.83 -9.82
CA ALA A 41 -3.52 8.19 -10.88
C ALA A 41 -2.76 8.09 -12.21
N GLN A 42 -1.85 9.03 -12.50
CA GLN A 42 -1.02 9.00 -13.71
C GLN A 42 0.01 7.85 -13.68
N GLU A 43 0.55 7.52 -12.51
CA GLU A 43 1.47 6.38 -12.35
C GLU A 43 0.73 5.05 -12.54
N VAL A 44 -0.48 4.94 -11.98
CA VAL A 44 -1.35 3.76 -12.15
C VAL A 44 -1.79 3.62 -13.61
N ALA A 45 -2.13 4.72 -14.29
CA ALA A 45 -2.49 4.68 -15.70
C ALA A 45 -1.36 4.16 -16.60
N THR A 46 -0.10 4.38 -16.20
CA THR A 46 1.08 3.91 -16.95
C THR A 46 1.39 2.44 -16.68
N SER A 47 1.20 1.99 -15.44
CA SER A 47 1.45 0.60 -15.04
C SER A 47 0.46 0.15 -13.96
N PRO A 48 -0.75 -0.26 -14.37
CA PRO A 48 -1.80 -0.65 -13.43
C PRO A 48 -1.50 -2.01 -12.80
N VAL A 49 -1.85 -2.16 -11.52
CA VAL A 49 -1.80 -3.47 -10.86
C VAL A 49 -3.19 -4.09 -10.86
N ILE A 50 -3.27 -5.32 -11.38
CA ILE A 50 -4.52 -6.08 -11.48
C ILE A 50 -5.09 -6.31 -10.08
N ASN A 51 -6.41 -6.17 -9.93
CA ASN A 51 -7.15 -6.31 -8.66
C ASN A 51 -6.75 -5.28 -7.58
N SER A 52 -6.09 -4.19 -7.95
CA SER A 52 -5.85 -3.06 -7.05
C SER A 52 -6.98 -2.03 -7.11
N VAL A 53 -7.27 -1.39 -5.98
CA VAL A 53 -8.07 -0.16 -5.92
C VAL A 53 -7.12 1.03 -5.79
N ASN A 54 -7.13 1.94 -6.76
CA ASN A 54 -6.30 3.14 -6.67
C ASN A 54 -6.94 4.18 -5.75
N ILE A 55 -6.25 4.52 -4.66
CA ILE A 55 -6.61 5.60 -3.75
C ILE A 55 -5.34 6.39 -3.45
N PRO A 56 -5.06 7.50 -4.17
CA PRO A 56 -3.84 8.27 -3.97
C PRO A 56 -3.61 8.65 -2.51
N ARG A 57 -2.36 8.61 -2.06
CA ARG A 57 -2.00 8.83 -0.64
C ARG A 57 -2.61 10.11 -0.06
N GLY A 58 -2.69 11.19 -0.84
CA GLY A 58 -3.24 12.47 -0.38
C GLY A 58 -4.73 12.46 -0.03
N VAL A 59 -5.47 11.43 -0.46
CA VAL A 59 -6.91 11.27 -0.21
C VAL A 59 -7.25 9.90 0.41
N LEU A 60 -6.24 9.14 0.85
CA LEU A 60 -6.41 7.78 1.36
C LEU A 60 -7.27 7.75 2.62
N GLU A 61 -6.93 8.56 3.61
CA GLU A 61 -7.61 8.59 4.90
C GLU A 61 -9.08 9.02 4.78
N MET A 62 -9.40 9.83 3.77
CA MET A 62 -10.77 10.28 3.50
C MET A 62 -11.62 9.23 2.79
N ASN A 63 -11.00 8.41 1.93
CA ASN A 63 -11.73 7.49 1.04
C ASN A 63 -11.68 6.02 1.45
N ILE A 64 -10.76 5.62 2.34
CA ILE A 64 -10.60 4.21 2.74
C ILE A 64 -11.88 3.60 3.31
N GLY A 65 -12.70 4.40 4.02
CA GLY A 65 -13.98 3.97 4.58
C GLY A 65 -15.03 3.59 3.53
N ASN A 66 -14.88 4.05 2.29
CA ASN A 66 -15.74 3.65 1.17
C ASN A 66 -15.35 2.27 0.63
N CYS A 67 -14.12 1.82 0.88
CA CYS A 67 -13.62 0.52 0.43
C CYS A 67 -13.81 -0.56 1.50
N THR A 68 -13.54 -0.23 2.76
CA THR A 68 -13.78 -1.15 3.87
C THR A 68 -14.05 -0.41 5.17
N THR A 69 -15.00 -0.95 5.94
CA THR A 69 -15.27 -0.56 7.32
C THR A 69 -14.87 -1.66 8.30
N ASP A 70 -14.40 -2.81 7.80
CA ASP A 70 -13.99 -3.94 8.62
C ASP A 70 -12.55 -3.75 9.11
N LYS A 71 -12.40 -3.61 10.43
CA LYS A 71 -11.09 -3.43 11.08
C LYS A 71 -10.22 -4.68 11.06
N ASN A 72 -10.81 -5.85 10.81
CA ASN A 72 -10.09 -7.12 10.76
C ASN A 72 -9.66 -7.49 9.34
N GLN A 73 -10.11 -6.75 8.32
CA GLN A 73 -9.70 -6.99 6.95
C GLN A 73 -8.22 -6.63 6.80
N ARG A 74 -7.44 -7.57 6.26
CA ARG A 74 -6.05 -7.31 5.89
C ARG A 74 -6.04 -6.34 4.69
N ILE A 75 -5.29 -5.26 4.82
CA ILE A 75 -5.08 -4.27 3.77
C ILE A 75 -3.60 -4.28 3.39
N SER A 76 -3.32 -4.34 2.09
CA SER A 76 -1.97 -4.25 1.55
C SER A 76 -1.88 -3.05 0.61
N SER A 77 -1.01 -2.11 0.93
CA SER A 77 -0.84 -0.87 0.16
C SER A 77 0.43 -0.89 -0.70
N LEU A 78 0.31 -0.55 -1.98
CA LEU A 78 1.42 -0.37 -2.91
C LEU A 78 1.78 1.11 -3.00
N CYS A 79 2.97 1.49 -2.54
CA CYS A 79 3.43 2.89 -2.55
C CYS A 79 4.59 3.17 -3.50
N ASN A 80 5.26 2.14 -4.01
CA ASN A 80 6.33 2.27 -5.00
C ASN A 80 6.43 0.97 -5.81
N TRP A 81 6.24 1.05 -7.12
CA TRP A 81 6.33 -0.12 -8.00
C TRP A 81 7.56 -0.02 -8.89
N ARG A 82 8.52 -0.94 -8.68
CA ARG A 82 9.65 -1.16 -9.58
C ARG A 82 9.76 -2.65 -9.86
N PRO A 83 9.89 -3.07 -11.13
CA PRO A 83 10.09 -4.47 -11.45
C PRO A 83 11.33 -5.01 -10.71
N GLY A 84 11.14 -6.03 -9.86
CA GLY A 84 12.25 -6.70 -9.16
C GLY A 84 12.68 -6.09 -7.82
N GLU A 85 12.02 -5.05 -7.30
CA GLU A 85 12.31 -4.51 -5.96
C GLU A 85 11.21 -4.87 -4.95
N SER A 86 11.62 -5.11 -3.69
CA SER A 86 10.70 -5.29 -2.57
C SER A 86 9.96 -3.98 -2.28
N CYS A 87 8.63 -4.03 -2.14
CA CYS A 87 7.85 -2.85 -1.82
C CYS A 87 8.14 -2.44 -0.37
N CYS A 88 8.39 -1.14 -0.19
CA CYS A 88 8.58 -0.52 1.12
C CYS A 88 7.24 -0.26 1.81
#